data_AF-A0A914D2X7-F1
#
_entry.id   AF-A0A914D2X7-F1
#
_cell.length_a   1.000
_cell.length_b   1.000
_cell.length_c   1.000
_cell.angle_alpha   90.00
_cell.angle_beta   90.00
_cell.angle_gamma   90.00
#
_symmetry.space_group_name_H-M   'P 1'
#
loop_
_entity.id
_entity.type
_entity.pdbx_description
1 polymer ?
#
loop_
_entity_poly.entity_id
_entity_poly.type
_entity_poly.pdbx_seq_one_letter_code
_entity_poly.pdbx_strand_id
1 'polypeptide(L)'
;MTSSFDPQIELKNKIYVTCSVSGNGFNLSEFLTEYKKDWDEPLQDYPAQFGYEDVLAMLKAYNDVIEVVEYEQDKKEPKVFPIYKSHWYSSSTNKSS
;
A
#
# COMPACT_ATOMS: atom_id res chain seq x y z
N MET A 1 -7.60 -11.22 -25.15
CA MET A 1 -7.45 -11.40 -23.69
C MET A 1 -6.15 -10.74 -23.28
N THR A 2 -6.13 -9.41 -23.12
CA THR A 2 -4.98 -8.73 -22.50
C THR A 2 -5.27 -8.68 -21.02
N SER A 3 -4.87 -9.71 -20.28
CA SER A 3 -4.69 -9.57 -18.84
C SER A 3 -3.45 -8.69 -18.69
N SER A 4 -3.65 -7.38 -18.81
CA SER A 4 -2.60 -6.38 -18.61
C SER A 4 -2.19 -6.51 -17.15
N PHE A 5 -1.09 -7.21 -16.92
CA PHE A 5 -0.46 -7.26 -15.61
C PHE A 5 -0.01 -5.84 -15.28
N ASP A 6 -0.78 -5.16 -14.43
CA ASP A 6 -0.45 -3.82 -13.99
C ASP A 6 0.44 -3.94 -12.75
N PRO A 7 1.76 -3.67 -12.87
CA PRO A 7 2.69 -3.78 -11.75
C PRO A 7 2.34 -2.84 -10.59
N GLN A 8 1.56 -1.77 -10.84
CA GLN A 8 1.08 -0.91 -9.76
C GLN A 8 -0.03 -1.60 -8.95
N ILE A 9 -0.88 -2.41 -9.58
CA ILE A 9 -1.93 -3.17 -8.88
C ILE A 9 -1.30 -4.25 -8.00
N GLU A 10 -0.31 -4.98 -8.52
CA GLU A 10 0.44 -5.97 -7.74
C GLU A 10 1.11 -5.31 -6.53
N LEU A 11 1.84 -4.21 -6.75
CA LEU A 11 2.53 -3.51 -5.68
C LEU A 11 1.55 -2.99 -4.61
N LYS A 12 0.42 -2.39 -5.01
CA LYS A 12 -0.63 -1.96 -4.09
C LYS A 12 -1.16 -3.11 -3.22
N ASN A 13 -1.37 -4.27 -3.82
CA ASN A 13 -1.78 -5.47 -3.08
C ASN A 13 -0.72 -5.94 -2.09
N LYS A 14 0.56 -5.97 -2.51
CA LYS A 14 1.68 -6.32 -1.61
C LYS A 14 1.76 -5.39 -0.41
N ILE A 15 1.68 -4.08 -0.65
CA ILE A 15 1.68 -3.03 0.37
C ILE A 15 0.50 -3.20 1.33
N TYR A 16 -0.71 -3.42 0.81
CA TYR A 16 -1.90 -3.66 1.62
C TYR A 16 -1.76 -4.89 2.51
N VAL A 17 -1.28 -6.02 1.95
CA VAL A 17 -1.11 -7.27 2.69
C VAL A 17 -0.11 -7.10 3.83
N THR A 18 1.06 -6.53 3.56
CA THR A 18 2.08 -6.26 4.60
C THR A 18 1.52 -5.31 5.67
N CYS A 19 0.79 -4.26 5.29
CA CYS A 19 0.23 -3.33 6.25
C CYS A 19 -0.92 -3.94 7.09
N SER A 20 -1.69 -4.87 6.51
CA SER A 20 -2.80 -5.56 7.18
C SER A 20 -2.37 -6.48 8.32
N VAL A 21 -1.07 -6.84 8.40
CA VAL A 21 -0.55 -7.69 9.48
C VAL A 21 -0.46 -6.93 10.81
N SER A 22 -0.35 -5.59 10.78
CA SER A 22 -0.33 -4.75 11.99
C SER A 22 -1.66 -4.03 12.20
N GLY A 23 -2.41 -4.44 13.23
CA GLY A 23 -3.62 -3.74 13.66
C GLY A 23 -3.38 -2.33 14.24
N ASN A 24 -2.12 -1.95 14.47
CA ASN A 24 -1.74 -0.65 15.04
C ASN A 24 -0.96 0.24 14.05
N GLY A 25 -0.89 -0.17 12.78
CA GLY A 25 -0.02 0.43 11.77
C GLY A 25 1.46 0.14 12.02
N PHE A 26 2.30 0.49 11.05
CA PHE A 26 3.74 0.38 11.11
C PHE A 26 4.38 1.75 11.02
N ASN A 27 5.50 1.98 11.72
CA ASN A 27 6.36 3.10 11.34
C ASN A 27 6.96 2.82 9.95
N LEU A 28 7.32 3.84 9.20
CA LEU A 28 7.86 3.68 7.84
C LEU A 28 9.04 2.69 7.79
N SER A 29 9.99 2.78 8.73
CA SER A 29 11.13 1.85 8.83
C SER A 29 10.70 0.40 9.10
N GLU A 30 9.73 0.19 9.99
CA GLU A 30 9.19 -1.14 10.29
C GLU A 30 8.44 -1.73 9.09
N PHE A 31 7.66 -0.90 8.40
CA PHE A 31 6.93 -1.28 7.20
C PHE A 31 7.88 -1.75 6.09
N LEU A 32 8.97 -1.01 5.85
CA LEU A 32 9.99 -1.40 4.86
C LEU A 32 10.67 -2.72 5.22
N THR A 33 10.89 -2.95 6.51
CA THR A 33 11.51 -4.18 7.01
C THR A 33 10.58 -5.38 6.83
N GLU A 34 9.32 -5.26 7.24
CA GLU A 34 8.33 -6.33 7.07
C GLU A 34 8.01 -6.58 5.58
N TYR A 35 7.91 -5.53 4.76
CA TYR A 35 7.72 -5.69 3.32
C TYR A 35 8.85 -6.52 2.69
N LYS A 36 10.11 -6.16 2.99
CA LYS A 36 11.27 -6.89 2.47
C LYS A 36 11.26 -8.35 2.94
N LYS A 37 10.83 -8.62 4.16
CA LYS A 37 10.75 -9.96 4.73
C LYS A 37 9.64 -10.80 4.09
N ASP A 38 8.49 -10.20 3.79
CA ASP A 38 7.35 -10.89 3.16
C ASP A 38 7.60 -11.21 1.68
N TRP A 39 8.21 -10.26 0.96
CA TRP A 39 8.31 -10.32 -0.51
C TRP A 39 9.72 -10.63 -1.02
N ASP A 40 10.74 -10.64 -0.15
CA ASP A 40 12.17 -10.72 -0.50
C ASP A 40 12.62 -9.61 -1.49
N GLU A 41 11.89 -8.49 -1.50
CA GLU A 41 12.06 -7.40 -2.45
C GLU A 41 12.26 -6.04 -1.76
N PRO A 42 13.18 -5.20 -2.24
CA PRO A 42 13.39 -3.85 -1.71
C PRO A 42 12.32 -2.87 -2.22
N LEU A 43 11.40 -2.42 -1.35
CA LEU A 43 10.36 -1.45 -1.72
C LEU A 43 10.93 -0.12 -2.26
N GLN A 44 12.12 0.26 -1.81
CA GLN A 44 12.83 1.48 -2.18
C GLN A 44 13.17 1.62 -3.67
N ASP A 45 13.15 0.52 -4.44
CA ASP A 45 13.46 0.54 -5.87
C ASP A 45 12.23 0.82 -6.75
N TYR A 46 11.02 0.78 -6.18
CA TYR A 46 9.77 0.99 -6.91
C TYR A 46 9.41 2.46 -7.20
N PRO A 47 9.68 3.46 -6.33
CA PRO A 47 9.40 4.86 -6.61
C PRO A 47 9.98 5.34 -7.94
N ALA A 48 11.24 5.00 -8.22
CA ALA A 48 11.92 5.35 -9.46
C ALA A 48 11.26 4.70 -10.71
N GLN A 49 10.70 3.50 -10.57
CA GLN A 49 10.02 2.80 -11.67
C GLN A 49 8.66 3.45 -12.03
N PHE A 50 8.01 4.09 -11.06
CA PHE A 50 6.70 4.72 -11.24
C PHE A 50 6.75 6.25 -11.30
N GLY A 51 7.94 6.85 -11.23
CA GLY A 51 8.12 8.30 -11.31
C GLY A 51 7.77 9.06 -10.02
N TYR A 52 7.84 8.40 -8.87
CA TYR A 52 7.74 9.05 -7.56
C TYR A 52 9.12 9.51 -7.06
N GLU A 53 9.14 10.61 -6.32
CA GLU A 53 10.37 11.18 -5.75
C GLU A 53 11.03 10.22 -4.75
N ASP A 54 10.22 9.60 -3.89
CA ASP A 54 10.68 8.71 -2.84
C ASP A 54 9.57 7.73 -2.41
N VAL A 55 9.89 6.82 -1.48
CA VAL A 55 8.94 5.80 -1.00
C VAL A 55 7.75 6.44 -0.29
N LEU A 56 7.96 7.51 0.48
CA LEU A 56 6.88 8.18 1.18
C LEU A 56 5.90 8.81 0.19
N ALA A 57 6.38 9.47 -0.87
CA ALA A 57 5.53 10.01 -1.93
C ALA A 57 4.70 8.91 -2.62
N MET A 58 5.32 7.76 -2.91
CA MET A 58 4.61 6.61 -3.48
C MET A 58 3.52 6.06 -2.53
N LEU A 59 3.85 5.89 -1.24
CA LEU A 59 2.89 5.40 -0.25
C LEU A 59 1.73 6.38 -0.04
N LYS A 60 2.00 7.70 -0.04
CA LYS A 60 0.96 8.74 0.00
C LYS A 60 0.06 8.72 -1.24
N ALA A 61 0.61 8.37 -2.40
CA ALA A 61 -0.18 8.22 -3.63
C ALA A 61 -1.12 7.00 -3.56
N TYR A 62 -0.78 5.98 -2.75
CA TYR A 62 -1.59 4.78 -2.52
C TYR A 62 -2.60 4.93 -1.37
N ASN A 63 -3.20 6.12 -1.26
CA ASN A 63 -4.24 6.45 -0.28
C ASN A 63 -5.59 5.70 -0.47
N ASP A 64 -5.66 4.87 -1.51
CA ASP A 64 -6.76 3.93 -1.74
C ASP A 64 -6.60 2.66 -0.92
N VAL A 65 -5.37 2.26 -0.57
CA VAL A 65 -5.05 1.02 0.16
C VAL A 65 -4.40 1.25 1.53
N ILE A 66 -3.67 2.34 1.72
CA ILE A 66 -3.00 2.67 2.98
C ILE A 66 -3.13 4.15 3.35
N GLU A 67 -3.14 4.46 4.62
CA GLU A 67 -3.14 5.81 5.16
C GLU A 67 -1.77 6.11 5.77
N VAL A 68 -1.16 7.21 5.33
CA VAL A 68 0.12 7.68 5.87
C VAL A 68 -0.16 8.86 6.78
N VAL A 69 0.11 8.71 8.07
CA VAL A 69 -0.07 9.75 9.09
C VAL A 69 1.30 10.33 9.45
N GLU A 70 1.46 11.63 9.20
CA GLU A 70 2.65 12.40 9.57
C GLU A 70 2.37 13.18 10.87
N TYR A 71 3.34 13.19 11.78
CA TYR A 71 3.23 13.93 13.04
C TYR A 71 3.95 15.28 12.89
N GLU A 72 3.20 16.39 12.84
CA GLU A 72 3.76 17.74 12.61
C GLU A 72 4.56 18.31 13.80
N GLN A 73 4.47 17.72 15.00
CA GLN A 73 4.98 18.36 16.24
C GLN A 73 5.98 17.54 17.03
N ASP A 74 6.35 16.37 16.53
CA ASP A 74 7.25 15.45 17.19
C ASP A 74 8.08 14.82 16.07
N LYS A 75 9.40 14.68 16.20
CA LYS A 75 10.27 14.04 15.18
C LYS A 75 9.99 12.53 15.04
N LYS A 76 8.73 12.13 15.09
CA LYS A 76 8.24 10.77 15.00
C LYS A 76 8.12 10.42 13.53
N GLU A 77 8.61 9.24 13.19
CA GLU A 77 8.51 8.71 11.84
C GLU A 77 7.04 8.64 11.38
N PRO A 78 6.79 8.82 10.06
CA PRO A 78 5.47 8.61 9.50
C PRO A 78 4.97 7.20 9.82
N LYS A 79 3.68 7.09 10.16
CA LYS A 79 3.03 5.81 10.35
C LYS A 79 2.15 5.46 9.17
N VAL A 80 2.20 4.19 8.78
CA VAL A 80 1.44 3.60 7.68
C VAL A 80 0.39 2.66 8.26
N PHE A 81 -0.88 2.91 7.92
CA PHE A 81 -2.02 2.11 8.36
C PHE A 81 -2.73 1.50 7.14
N PRO A 82 -3.30 0.29 7.23
CA PRO A 82 -4.12 -0.24 6.16
C PRO A 82 -5.46 0.51 6.12
N ILE A 83 -5.89 0.94 4.94
CA ILE A 83 -7.22 1.52 4.77
C ILE A 83 -8.22 0.38 4.56
N TYR A 84 -9.05 0.14 5.57
CA TYR A 84 -10.26 -0.67 5.42
C TYR A 84 -11.37 0.16 4.78
N LYS A 85 -11.20 0.55 3.50
CA LYS A 85 -12.35 1.04 2.73
C LYS A 85 -13.17 -0.19 2.36
N SER A 86 -14.32 -0.36 3.02
CA SER A 86 -15.41 -1.20 2.54
C SER A 86 -15.89 -0.67 1.18
N HIS A 87 -15.14 -0.98 0.13
CA HIS A 87 -15.58 -0.90 -1.25
C HIS A 87 -15.39 -2.28 -1.89
N TRP A 88 -16.04 -3.26 -1.27
CA TRP A 88 -16.58 -4.37 -2.04
C TRP A 88 -17.66 -3.76 -2.93
N TYR A 89 -17.29 -3.31 -4.14
CA TYR A 89 -18.28 -3.05 -5.16
C TYR A 89 -18.89 -4.40 -5.56
N SER A 90 -19.92 -4.76 -4.80
CA SER A 90 -21.16 -5.40 -5.19
C SER A 90 -21.07 -6.41 -6.32
N SER A 91 -21.07 -7.69 -5.94
CA SER A 91 -21.74 -8.73 -6.72
C SER A 91 -23.21 -8.34 -6.92
N SER A 92 -23.50 -7.56 -7.96
CA SER A 92 -24.81 -7.57 -8.59
C SER A 92 -24.75 -8.58 -9.73
N THR A 93 -24.77 -9.87 -9.37
CA THR A 93 -25.34 -10.88 -10.26
C THR A 93 -26.82 -10.58 -10.39
N ASN A 94 -27.17 -9.62 -11.24
CA ASN A 94 -28.54 -9.51 -11.69
C ASN A 94 -28.77 -10.66 -12.68
N LYS A 95 -29.40 -11.75 -12.21
CA LYS A 95 -30.03 -12.74 -13.08
C LYS A 95 -30.93 -11.99 -14.06
N SER A 96 -30.56 -11.95 -15.34
CA SER A 96 -31.53 -11.67 -16.40
C SER A 96 -32.20 -12.97 -16.81
N SER A 97 -33.50 -12.86 -17.02
CA SER A 97 -34.53 -13.89 -17.17
C SER A 97 -34.27 -14.95 -18.25
#